data_AF-A0A202DPC7-F1
#
_entry.id   AF-A0A202DPC7-F1
#
_cell.length_a   1.000
_cell.length_b   1.000
_cell.length_c   1.000
_cell.angle_alpha   90.00
_cell.angle_beta   90.00
_cell.angle_gamma   90.00
#
_symmetry.space_group_name_H-M   'P 1'
#
loop_
_entity.id
_entity.type
_entity.pdbx_description
1 polymer ?
#
loop_
_entity_poly.entity_id
_entity_poly.type
_entity_poly.pdbx_seq_one_letter_code
_entity_poly.pdbx_strand_id
1 'polypeptide(L)'
;YLDNVIAAGEAGELSAFMNEESLYSAYGEVNLKLNRLDLAANAYRTLYHYPSRRFEATMNLGVIFFKRKQWQKAKQCFEKSLHMKPDDALLKENIRVVDAEIERSKNVRKPVSDRPHDMEAVR
;
A
#
# COMPACT_ATOMS: atom_id res chain seq x y z
N TYR A 1 22.64 32.83 17.66
CA TYR A 1 23.32 31.65 18.25
C TYR A 1 22.52 30.96 19.35
N LEU A 2 21.38 31.51 19.82
CA LEU A 2 20.52 30.86 20.83
C LEU A 2 19.30 30.11 20.24
N ASP A 3 18.96 30.31 18.96
CA ASP A 3 17.78 29.67 18.34
C ASP A 3 17.96 28.19 17.99
N ASN A 4 19.19 27.67 17.98
CA ASN A 4 19.47 26.26 17.65
C ASN A 4 19.50 25.33 18.88
N VAL A 5 19.52 25.87 20.10
CA VAL A 5 19.64 25.05 21.33
C VAL A 5 18.25 24.69 21.88
N ILE A 6 17.27 25.57 21.74
CA ILE A 6 15.88 25.29 22.17
C ILE A 6 15.22 24.27 21.23
N ALA A 7 15.45 24.38 19.91
CA ALA A 7 14.94 23.42 18.93
C ALA A 7 15.49 21.99 19.12
N ALA A 8 16.73 21.85 19.63
CA ALA A 8 17.34 20.55 19.91
C ALA A 8 16.84 19.94 21.23
N GLY A 9 16.54 20.77 22.24
CA GLY A 9 15.97 20.31 23.51
C GLY A 9 14.53 19.81 23.38
N GLU A 10 13.67 20.58 22.68
CA GLU A 10 12.27 20.19 22.44
C GLU A 10 12.16 18.98 21.49
N ALA A 11 13.03 18.88 20.48
CA ALA A 11 13.11 17.69 19.64
C ALA A 11 13.60 16.45 20.40
N GLY A 12 14.49 16.62 21.39
CA GLY A 12 14.94 15.57 22.29
C GLY A 12 13.81 15.05 23.18
N GLU A 13 13.01 15.94 23.77
CA GLU A 13 11.85 15.56 24.59
C GLU A 13 10.70 14.97 23.76
N LEU A 14 10.38 15.52 22.58
CA LEU A 14 9.41 14.92 21.65
C LEU A 14 9.86 13.54 21.14
N SER A 15 11.16 13.35 20.89
CA SER A 15 11.74 12.04 20.53
C SER A 15 11.69 11.03 21.68
N ALA A 16 11.66 11.50 22.93
CA ALA A 16 11.48 10.65 24.11
C ALA A 16 10.03 10.14 24.26
N PHE A 17 9.04 10.85 23.70
CA PHE A 17 7.64 10.42 23.67
C PHE A 17 7.27 9.66 22.38
N MET A 18 7.94 9.92 21.27
CA MET A 18 7.72 9.22 20.00
C MET A 18 8.63 8.01 19.90
N ASN A 19 8.11 6.83 20.24
CA ASN A 19 8.85 5.60 19.99
C ASN A 19 9.11 5.40 18.50
N GLU A 20 10.17 4.65 18.18
CA GLU A 20 10.64 4.42 16.82
C GLU A 20 9.51 3.88 15.89
N GLU A 21 8.62 3.05 16.43
CA GLU A 21 7.40 2.58 15.75
C GLU A 21 6.50 3.72 15.25
N SER A 22 6.22 4.69 16.13
CA SER A 22 5.33 5.81 15.82
C SER A 22 5.97 6.76 14.80
N LEU A 23 7.29 6.95 14.88
CA LEU A 23 8.02 7.74 13.89
C LEU A 23 7.94 7.10 12.49
N TYR A 24 8.19 5.80 12.36
CA TYR A 24 8.08 5.12 11.07
C TYR A 24 6.64 5.03 10.55
N SER A 25 5.65 4.89 11.44
CA SER A 25 4.23 4.94 11.05
C SER A 25 3.87 6.30 10.45
N ALA A 26 4.18 7.40 11.16
CA ALA A 26 3.91 8.75 10.68
C ALA A 26 4.66 9.07 9.38
N TYR A 27 5.96 8.72 9.31
CA TYR A 27 6.75 8.91 8.10
C TYR A 27 6.21 8.10 6.91
N GLY A 28 5.76 6.86 7.14
CA GLY A 28 5.11 6.02 6.14
C GLY A 28 3.81 6.64 5.62
N GLU A 29 2.96 7.12 6.53
CA GLU A 29 1.66 7.71 6.20
C GLU A 29 1.82 8.99 5.38
N VAL A 30 2.70 9.90 5.80
CA VAL A 30 2.97 11.16 5.09
C VAL A 30 3.50 10.87 3.69
N ASN A 31 4.47 9.96 3.55
CA ASN A 31 5.02 9.63 2.23
C ASN A 31 4.00 8.91 1.34
N LEU A 32 3.10 8.11 1.91
CA LEU A 32 2.02 7.47 1.16
C LEU A 32 1.03 8.50 0.62
N LYS A 33 0.63 9.49 1.44
CA LYS A 33 -0.23 10.61 1.04
C LYS A 33 0.41 11.48 -0.04
N LEU A 34 1.73 11.69 0.04
CA LEU A 34 2.52 12.41 -0.97
C LEU A 34 2.85 11.55 -2.21
N ASN A 35 2.34 10.32 -2.30
CA ASN A 35 2.62 9.37 -3.37
C ASN A 35 4.13 9.06 -3.57
N ARG A 36 4.94 9.25 -2.54
CA ARG A 36 6.37 8.87 -2.49
C ARG A 36 6.50 7.41 -2.09
N LEU A 37 6.09 6.53 -2.99
CA LEU A 37 5.84 5.12 -2.70
C LEU A 37 7.07 4.34 -2.22
N ASP A 38 8.28 4.68 -2.68
CA ASP A 38 9.52 4.02 -2.21
C ASP A 38 9.85 4.35 -0.76
N LEU A 39 9.71 5.62 -0.38
CA LEU A 39 9.94 6.07 0.99
C LEU A 39 8.90 5.46 1.94
N ALA A 40 7.63 5.47 1.54
CA ALA A 40 6.56 4.83 2.29
C ALA A 40 6.82 3.31 2.46
N ALA A 41 7.24 2.63 1.39
CA ALA A 41 7.51 1.19 1.44
C ALA A 41 8.66 0.86 2.40
N ASN A 42 9.72 1.67 2.40
CA ASN A 42 10.83 1.48 3.33
C ASN A 42 10.39 1.69 4.78
N ALA A 43 9.60 2.73 5.05
CA ALA A 43 9.04 2.98 6.39
C ALA A 43 8.23 1.78 6.90
N TYR A 44 7.31 1.25 6.08
CA TYR A 44 6.49 0.11 6.47
C TYR A 44 7.26 -1.21 6.52
N ARG A 45 8.34 -1.38 5.74
CA ARG A 45 9.25 -2.53 5.89
C ARG A 45 9.96 -2.50 7.24
N THR A 46 10.43 -1.35 7.68
CA THR A 46 10.99 -1.21 9.03
C THR A 46 9.91 -1.52 10.07
N LEU A 47 8.72 -0.96 9.90
CA LEU A 47 7.59 -1.16 10.81
C LEU A 47 7.14 -2.64 10.91
N TYR A 48 7.33 -3.43 9.85
CA TYR A 48 7.01 -4.86 9.82
C TYR A 48 7.80 -5.69 10.85
N HIS A 49 8.97 -5.22 11.28
CA HIS A 49 9.78 -5.89 12.29
C HIS A 49 9.22 -5.73 13.71
N TYR A 50 8.31 -4.78 13.93
CA TYR A 50 7.64 -4.57 15.22
C TYR A 50 6.35 -5.40 15.28
N PRO A 51 6.24 -6.39 16.18
CA PRO A 51 5.08 -7.28 16.24
C PRO A 51 3.75 -6.54 16.41
N SER A 52 3.74 -5.48 17.23
CA SER A 52 2.63 -4.56 17.50
C SER A 52 2.09 -3.83 16.25
N ARG A 53 2.93 -3.66 15.22
CA ARG A 53 2.62 -2.88 14.02
C ARG A 53 2.63 -3.70 12.74
N ARG A 54 2.91 -5.01 12.82
CA ARG A 54 2.96 -5.92 11.68
C ARG A 54 1.68 -5.90 10.83
N PHE A 55 0.53 -5.78 11.47
CA PHE A 55 -0.76 -5.64 10.78
C PHE A 55 -0.81 -4.40 9.89
N GLU A 56 -0.54 -3.22 10.47
CA GLU A 56 -0.54 -1.93 9.80
C GLU A 56 0.49 -1.88 8.67
N ALA A 57 1.71 -2.33 8.96
CA ALA A 57 2.80 -2.42 8.01
C ALA A 57 2.42 -3.26 6.78
N THR A 58 1.86 -4.47 7.01
CA THR A 58 1.49 -5.39 5.93
C THR A 58 0.34 -4.82 5.09
N MET A 59 -0.67 -4.20 5.74
CA MET A 59 -1.79 -3.58 5.06
C MET A 59 -1.34 -2.43 4.16
N ASN A 60 -0.50 -1.52 4.69
CA ASN A 60 -0.02 -0.36 3.95
C ASN A 60 0.97 -0.72 2.84
N LEU A 61 1.77 -1.79 3.01
CA LEU A 61 2.54 -2.37 1.89
C LEU A 61 1.62 -2.87 0.77
N GLY A 62 0.47 -3.46 1.11
CA GLY A 62 -0.57 -3.82 0.15
C GLY A 62 -1.09 -2.62 -0.65
N VAL A 63 -1.39 -1.50 0.04
CA VAL A 63 -1.81 -0.24 -0.61
C VAL A 63 -0.73 0.28 -1.57
N ILE A 64 0.54 0.19 -1.19
CA ILE A 64 1.66 0.61 -2.05
C ILE A 64 1.76 -0.28 -3.29
N PHE A 65 1.68 -1.61 -3.13
CA PHE A 65 1.67 -2.53 -4.27
C PHE A 65 0.48 -2.27 -5.20
N PHE A 66 -0.69 -1.94 -4.63
CA PHE A 66 -1.87 -1.58 -5.40
C PHE A 66 -1.63 -0.32 -6.23
N LYS A 67 -1.12 0.77 -5.62
CA LYS A 67 -0.77 2.01 -6.33
C LYS A 67 0.27 1.79 -7.44
N ARG A 68 1.15 0.80 -7.28
CA ARG A 68 2.12 0.37 -8.29
C ARG A 68 1.58 -0.57 -9.37
N LYS A 69 0.27 -0.88 -9.34
CA LYS A 69 -0.38 -1.87 -10.22
C LYS A 69 0.22 -3.27 -10.10
N GLN A 70 0.91 -3.57 -8.98
CA GLN A 70 1.43 -4.90 -8.66
C GLN A 70 0.33 -5.70 -7.94
N TRP A 71 -0.79 -5.91 -8.63
CA TRP A 71 -2.04 -6.37 -8.02
C TRP A 71 -1.90 -7.69 -7.25
N GLN A 72 -1.10 -8.64 -7.74
CA GLN A 72 -0.93 -9.93 -7.05
C GLN A 72 -0.21 -9.80 -5.73
N LYS A 73 0.79 -8.91 -5.64
CA LYS A 73 1.47 -8.63 -4.38
C LYS A 73 0.55 -7.87 -3.43
N ALA A 74 -0.26 -6.94 -3.95
CA ALA A 74 -1.26 -6.24 -3.15
C ALA A 74 -2.25 -7.23 -2.52
N LYS A 75 -2.80 -8.15 -3.32
CA LYS A 75 -3.71 -9.20 -2.84
C LYS A 75 -3.08 -10.02 -1.71
N GLN A 76 -1.86 -10.53 -1.93
CA GLN A 76 -1.14 -11.31 -0.91
C GLN A 76 -0.94 -10.54 0.40
N CYS A 77 -0.63 -9.25 0.34
CA CYS A 77 -0.53 -8.40 1.52
C CYS A 77 -1.87 -8.27 2.24
N PHE A 78 -2.94 -7.97 1.52
CA PHE A 78 -4.26 -7.81 2.12
C PHE A 78 -4.81 -9.11 2.70
N GLU A 79 -4.62 -10.24 2.03
CA GLU A 79 -4.96 -11.55 2.56
C GLU A 79 -4.19 -11.84 3.85
N LYS A 80 -2.86 -11.60 3.89
CA LYS A 80 -2.07 -11.77 5.12
C LYS A 80 -2.60 -10.91 6.27
N SER A 81 -2.90 -9.64 6.01
CA SER A 81 -3.51 -8.77 7.04
C SER A 81 -4.89 -9.27 7.47
N LEU A 82 -5.69 -9.82 6.55
CA LEU A 82 -7.02 -10.36 6.85
C LEU A 82 -6.92 -11.60 7.74
N HIS A 83 -5.90 -12.44 7.57
CA HIS A 83 -5.65 -13.56 8.50
C HIS A 83 -5.38 -13.09 9.94
N MET A 84 -4.81 -11.89 10.12
CA MET A 84 -4.57 -11.29 11.44
C MET A 84 -5.83 -10.64 12.03
N LYS A 85 -6.70 -10.10 11.19
CA LYS A 85 -8.01 -9.53 11.57
C LYS A 85 -9.11 -9.97 10.60
N PRO A 86 -9.70 -11.16 10.80
CA PRO A 86 -10.65 -11.76 9.84
C PRO A 86 -11.92 -10.94 9.58
N ASP A 87 -12.29 -10.08 10.51
CA ASP A 87 -13.51 -9.26 10.45
C ASP A 87 -13.29 -7.84 9.93
N ASP A 88 -12.08 -7.52 9.48
CA ASP A 88 -11.76 -6.20 8.95
C ASP A 88 -12.45 -5.96 7.59
N ALA A 89 -13.51 -5.15 7.62
CA ALA A 89 -14.29 -4.82 6.43
C ALA A 89 -13.49 -4.05 5.37
N LEU A 90 -12.53 -3.22 5.79
CA LEU A 90 -11.67 -2.46 4.88
C LEU A 90 -10.75 -3.40 4.10
N LEU A 91 -10.20 -4.42 4.74
CA LEU A 91 -9.39 -5.44 4.06
C LEU A 91 -10.21 -6.26 3.07
N LYS A 92 -11.44 -6.65 3.43
CA LYS A 92 -12.36 -7.34 2.51
C LYS A 92 -12.63 -6.48 1.27
N GLU A 93 -12.88 -5.19 1.47
CA GLU A 93 -13.11 -4.26 0.36
C GLU A 93 -11.85 -4.07 -0.50
N ASN A 94 -10.67 -3.88 0.11
CA ASN A 94 -9.42 -3.77 -0.62
C ASN A 94 -9.12 -5.02 -1.48
N ILE A 95 -9.43 -6.22 -1.00
CA ILE A 95 -9.29 -7.46 -1.78
C ILE A 95 -10.26 -7.47 -2.97
N ARG A 96 -11.53 -7.08 -2.78
CA ARG A 96 -12.52 -6.99 -3.86
C ARG A 96 -12.07 -6.02 -4.95
N VAL A 97 -11.57 -4.85 -4.57
CA VAL A 97 -11.04 -3.85 -5.50
C VAL A 97 -9.83 -4.39 -6.26
N VAL A 98 -8.91 -5.06 -5.57
CA VAL A 98 -7.74 -5.71 -6.21
C VAL A 98 -8.18 -6.79 -7.19
N ASP A 99 -9.15 -7.63 -6.84
CA ASP A 99 -9.64 -8.69 -7.71
C ASP A 99 -10.27 -8.15 -9.00
N ALA A 100 -11.02 -7.06 -8.90
CA ALA A 100 -11.56 -6.37 -10.07
C ALA A 100 -10.44 -5.84 -10.99
N GLU A 101 -9.38 -5.26 -10.45
CA GLU A 101 -8.23 -4.78 -11.24
C GLU A 101 -7.47 -5.95 -11.92
N ILE A 102 -7.32 -7.08 -11.22
CA ILE A 102 -6.73 -8.30 -11.77
C ILE A 102 -7.56 -8.79 -12.95
N GLU A 103 -8.88 -8.87 -12.81
CA GLU A 103 -9.78 -9.31 -13.88
C GLU A 103 -9.73 -8.36 -15.08
N ARG A 104 -9.83 -7.04 -14.82
CA ARG A 104 -9.74 -6.01 -15.85
C ARG A 104 -8.45 -6.14 -16.66
N SER A 105 -7.33 -6.40 -16.01
CA SER A 105 -6.04 -6.54 -16.68
C SER A 105 -5.93 -7.76 -17.61
N LYS A 106 -6.66 -8.84 -17.30
CA LYS A 106 -6.75 -10.02 -18.15
C LYS A 106 -7.57 -9.73 -19.40
N ASN A 107 -8.65 -8.97 -19.27
CA ASN A 107 -9.52 -8.61 -20.39
C ASN A 107 -8.83 -7.65 -21.39
N VAL A 108 -8.01 -6.72 -20.92
CA VAL A 108 -7.18 -5.85 -21.79
C VAL A 108 -6.17 -6.66 -22.62
N ARG A 109 -5.69 -7.79 -22.09
CA ARG A 109 -4.72 -8.65 -22.78
C ARG A 109 -5.33 -9.60 -23.81
N LYS A 110 -6.65 -9.78 -23.86
CA LYS A 110 -7.28 -10.49 -24.97
C LYS A 110 -7.31 -9.54 -26.17
N PRO A 111 -6.60 -9.83 -27.27
CA PRO A 111 -6.69 -8.99 -28.46
C PRO A 111 -8.15 -8.94 -28.93
N VAL A 112 -8.64 -7.76 -29.29
CA VAL A 112 -9.98 -7.54 -29.86
C VAL A 112 -10.12 -8.21 -31.25
N SER A 113 -9.14 -9.01 -31.70
CA SER A 113 -9.06 -9.59 -33.04
C SER A 113 -9.94 -10.82 -33.27
N ASP A 114 -10.62 -11.36 -32.26
CA ASP A 114 -11.54 -12.49 -32.45
C ASP A 114 -12.99 -12.04 -32.68
N ARG A 115 -13.21 -10.93 -33.42
CA ARG A 115 -14.54 -10.66 -34.01
C ARG A 115 -14.56 -11.27 -35.42
N PRO A 116 -15.22 -12.42 -35.65
CA PRO A 116 -15.38 -12.98 -36.99
C PRO A 116 -16.56 -12.32 -37.72
N HIS A 117 -16.56 -10.99 -37.87
CA HIS A 117 -17.51 -10.23 -38.68
C HIS A 117 -16.68 -9.06 -39.25
N ASP A 118 -16.09 -9.15 -40.44
CA ASP A 118 -16.79 -8.90 -41.70
C ASP A 118 -16.18 -9.75 -42.84
N MET A 119 -16.73 -10.95 -43.03
CA MET A 119 -16.70 -11.67 -44.31
C MET A 119 -18.16 -11.76 -44.78
N GLU A 120 -18.81 -10.61 -44.98
CA GLU A 120 -20.00 -10.56 -45.83
C GLU A 120 -19.63 -9.90 -47.15
N ALA A 121 -19.42 -10.78 -48.12
CA ALA A 121 -19.46 -10.49 -49.53
C ALA A 121 -20.75 -9.73 -49.85
N VAL A 122 -20.63 -8.50 -50.34
CA VAL A 122 -21.68 -7.87 -51.12
C VAL A 122 -21.09 -7.40 -52.43
N ARG A 123 -21.24 -8.31 -53.41
CA ARG A 123 -21.35 -8.13 -54.87
C ARG A 123 -20.38 -7.19 -55.58
#